data_AF-A0A3M8EGZ3-F1
#
_entry.id   AF-A0A3M8EGZ3-F1
#
_cell.length_a   1.000
_cell.length_b   1.000
_cell.length_c   1.000
_cell.angle_alpha   90.00
_cell.angle_beta   90.00
_cell.angle_gamma   90.00
#
_symmetry.space_group_name_H-M   'P 1'
#
loop_
_entity.id
_entity.type
_entity.pdbx_description
1 polymer ?
#
loop_
_entity_poly.entity_id
_entity_poly.type
_entity_poly.pdbx_seq_one_letter_code
_entity_poly.pdbx_strand_id
1 'polypeptide(L)'
;MLKRMYRFLASTEVAVALFMAVALLAIPGTFTENRTFYAHPVFLCLLGALALNLLLCTIRRFRSISVAVLILHFGVLVVVGGVIARSFGYVATVNIYEGTTVDRVYRWDLEKDVPLGAELTIQRINREYYPIPVRVGVLRGGTKEALHTLKTGESFTQGSYLVRADSLEFPSEVLKLSVYQQGRLIGSCDTAGTSSLPADFPYGFKLVAFQNPVLKRLWVDLALSRNSAPVAAGASEVNAPFVWDGLYFYSTQVGVDKVGMPFAGIQVVRDPGRPCVFSGFAIMGLGAILSFARRFLRNEAGK
;
A
#
# COMPACT_ATOMS: atom_id res chain seq x y z
N MET A 1 -41.36 22.34 26.20
CA MET A 1 -41.01 21.80 24.86
C MET A 1 -39.62 21.16 24.82
N LEU A 2 -38.56 21.85 25.24
CA LEU A 2 -37.15 21.41 25.17
C LEU A 2 -36.86 20.03 25.82
N LYS A 3 -37.37 19.75 27.02
CA LYS A 3 -37.22 18.45 27.70
C LYS A 3 -37.86 17.28 26.95
N ARG A 4 -38.94 17.52 26.20
CA ARG A 4 -39.62 16.48 25.40
C ARG A 4 -38.81 16.17 24.16
N MET A 5 -38.30 17.21 23.49
CA MET A 5 -37.41 17.10 22.34
C MET A 5 -36.10 16.37 22.67
N TYR A 6 -35.43 16.73 23.77
CA TYR A 6 -34.24 16.02 24.24
C TYR A 6 -34.50 14.53 24.50
N ARG A 7 -35.61 14.19 25.18
CA ARG A 7 -35.95 12.78 25.45
C ARG A 7 -36.20 11.97 24.19
N PHE A 8 -36.79 12.58 23.17
CA PHE A 8 -37.01 11.97 21.87
C PHE A 8 -35.68 11.76 21.13
N LEU A 9 -34.85 12.80 21.03
CA LEU A 9 -33.55 12.74 20.36
C LEU A 9 -32.55 11.80 21.05
N ALA A 10 -32.68 11.56 22.35
CA ALA A 10 -31.85 10.63 23.13
C ALA A 10 -32.47 9.23 23.28
N SER A 11 -33.49 8.89 22.48
CA SER A 11 -34.20 7.61 22.55
C SER A 11 -33.52 6.51 21.74
N THR A 12 -33.69 5.26 22.17
CA THR A 12 -33.16 4.07 21.50
C THR A 12 -33.92 3.75 20.22
N GLU A 13 -35.20 4.09 20.17
CA GLU A 13 -36.08 3.93 19.02
C GLU A 13 -35.61 4.79 17.85
N VAL A 14 -35.24 6.06 18.13
CA VAL A 14 -34.62 6.94 17.13
C VAL A 14 -33.26 6.39 16.70
N ALA A 15 -32.47 5.82 17.61
CA ALA A 15 -31.19 5.20 17.27
C ALA A 15 -31.36 4.07 16.24
N VAL A 16 -32.30 3.15 16.49
CA VAL A 16 -32.59 2.02 15.60
C VAL A 16 -33.13 2.51 14.26
N ALA A 17 -34.04 3.49 14.26
CA ALA A 17 -34.58 4.05 13.02
C ALA A 17 -33.49 4.71 12.15
N LEU A 18 -32.60 5.52 12.77
CA LEU A 18 -31.47 6.14 12.09
C LEU A 18 -30.48 5.09 11.56
N PHE A 19 -30.17 4.07 12.36
CA PHE A 19 -29.32 2.96 11.93
C PHE A 19 -29.90 2.22 10.72
N MET A 20 -31.18 1.89 10.74
CA MET A 20 -31.87 1.25 9.62
C MET A 20 -31.86 2.12 8.36
N ALA A 21 -32.11 3.43 8.50
CA ALA A 21 -32.07 4.35 7.37
C ALA A 21 -30.67 4.45 6.75
N VAL A 22 -29.63 4.57 7.57
CA VAL A 22 -28.22 4.56 7.11
C VAL A 22 -27.89 3.23 6.43
N ALA A 23 -28.28 2.10 7.01
CA ALA A 23 -28.03 0.77 6.45
C ALA A 23 -28.71 0.60 5.08
N LEU A 24 -29.99 0.95 4.96
CA LEU A 24 -30.73 0.86 3.70
C LEU A 24 -30.12 1.74 2.60
N LEU A 25 -29.75 2.97 2.95
CA LEU A 25 -29.10 3.87 1.99
C LEU A 25 -27.68 3.39 1.64
N ALA A 26 -26.96 2.70 2.52
CA ALA A 26 -25.63 2.18 2.20
C ALA A 26 -25.65 1.02 1.18
N ILE A 27 -26.79 0.33 0.99
CA ILE A 27 -26.90 -0.85 0.11
C ILE A 27 -26.57 -0.49 -1.35
N PRO A 28 -27.21 0.49 -2.01
CA PRO A 28 -26.86 0.87 -3.39
C PRO A 28 -25.39 1.26 -3.58
N GLY A 29 -24.81 1.97 -2.59
CA GLY A 29 -23.40 2.34 -2.59
C GLY A 29 -22.44 1.15 -2.59
N THR A 30 -22.90 -0.03 -2.15
CA THR A 30 -22.11 -1.27 -2.15
C THR A 30 -22.04 -1.90 -3.54
N PHE A 31 -23.07 -1.69 -4.37
CA PHE A 31 -23.16 -2.25 -5.73
C PHE A 31 -22.66 -1.29 -6.81
N THR A 32 -22.26 -0.08 -6.44
CA THR A 32 -21.79 0.94 -7.39
C THR A 32 -20.34 1.31 -7.08
N GLU A 33 -19.51 1.47 -8.12
CA GLU A 33 -18.12 1.95 -7.95
C GLU A 33 -18.06 3.45 -7.60
N ASN A 34 -19.21 4.13 -7.64
CA ASN A 34 -19.30 5.56 -7.45
C ASN A 34 -19.31 5.96 -5.97
N ARG A 35 -18.13 6.35 -5.48
CA ARG A 35 -17.93 6.80 -4.10
C ARG A 35 -18.65 8.10 -3.72
N THR A 36 -19.18 8.85 -4.68
CA THR A 36 -19.92 10.10 -4.43
C THR A 36 -21.21 9.86 -3.61
N PHE A 37 -21.74 8.64 -3.64
CA PHE A 37 -22.94 8.28 -2.87
C PHE A 37 -22.76 8.54 -1.37
N TYR A 38 -21.62 8.15 -0.79
CA TYR A 38 -21.32 8.33 0.63
C TYR A 38 -20.96 9.78 1.00
N ALA A 39 -20.59 10.59 0.01
CA ALA A 39 -20.33 12.02 0.18
C ALA A 39 -21.61 12.87 0.03
N HIS A 40 -22.75 12.26 -0.33
CA HIS A 40 -23.99 12.99 -0.52
C HIS A 40 -24.48 13.61 0.80
N PRO A 41 -24.92 14.90 0.80
CA PRO A 41 -25.31 15.60 2.03
C PRO A 41 -26.35 14.87 2.88
N VAL A 42 -27.33 14.21 2.25
CA VAL A 42 -28.35 13.42 2.97
C VAL A 42 -27.73 12.28 3.77
N PHE A 43 -26.78 11.54 3.18
CA PHE A 43 -26.10 10.43 3.86
C PHE A 43 -25.26 10.96 5.04
N LEU A 44 -24.53 12.05 4.82
CA LEU A 44 -23.75 12.71 5.88
C LEU A 44 -24.64 13.25 7.02
N CYS A 45 -25.78 13.85 6.70
CA CYS A 45 -26.76 14.32 7.70
C CYS A 45 -27.31 13.17 8.54
N LEU A 46 -27.61 12.02 7.93
CA LEU A 46 -28.07 10.83 8.66
C LEU A 46 -26.99 10.28 9.59
N LEU A 47 -25.74 10.21 9.11
CA LEU A 47 -24.61 9.79 9.92
C LEU A 47 -24.37 10.75 11.10
N GLY A 48 -24.45 12.06 10.86
CA GLY A 48 -24.36 13.09 11.90
C GLY A 48 -25.49 13.00 12.92
N ALA A 49 -26.73 12.77 12.46
CA ALA A 49 -27.88 12.56 13.34
C ALA A 49 -27.74 11.31 14.21
N LEU A 50 -27.22 10.21 13.64
CA LEU A 50 -26.92 8.99 14.38
C LEU A 50 -25.83 9.22 15.43
N ALA A 51 -24.74 9.90 15.08
CA ALA A 51 -23.68 10.25 16.02
C ALA A 51 -24.19 11.14 17.17
N LEU A 52 -25.02 12.14 16.87
CA LEU A 52 -25.63 13.00 17.88
C LEU A 52 -26.59 12.21 18.79
N ASN A 53 -27.42 11.34 18.22
CA ASN A 53 -28.31 10.47 18.99
C ASN A 53 -27.52 9.57 19.95
N LEU A 54 -26.44 8.93 19.47
CA LEU A 54 -25.57 8.09 20.31
C LEU A 54 -24.95 8.89 21.46
N LEU A 55 -24.47 10.10 21.20
CA LEU A 55 -23.94 11.00 22.23
C LEU A 55 -25.00 11.32 23.29
N LEU A 56 -26.18 11.77 22.86
CA LEU A 56 -27.27 12.16 23.77
C LEU A 56 -27.80 10.97 24.58
N CYS A 57 -27.94 9.80 23.94
CA CYS A 57 -28.35 8.56 24.60
C CYS A 57 -27.33 8.15 25.67
N THR A 58 -26.04 8.25 25.35
CA THR A 58 -24.94 7.95 26.28
C THR A 58 -24.95 8.87 27.48
N ILE A 59 -25.06 10.19 27.27
CA ILE A 59 -25.13 11.19 28.35
C ILE A 59 -26.32 10.92 29.25
N ARG A 60 -27.51 10.67 28.67
CA ARG A 60 -28.73 10.43 29.42
C ARG A 60 -28.66 9.18 30.31
N ARG A 61 -27.98 8.13 29.84
CA ARG A 61 -27.91 6.82 30.50
C ARG A 61 -26.53 6.50 31.07
N PHE A 62 -25.67 7.50 31.25
CA PHE A 62 -24.26 7.31 31.62
C PHE A 62 -24.07 6.49 32.90
N ARG A 63 -24.96 6.66 33.89
CA ARG A 63 -24.93 5.92 35.16
C ARG A 63 -25.52 4.51 35.10
N SER A 64 -26.28 4.17 34.06
CA SER A 64 -26.98 2.88 33.95
C SER A 64 -26.39 1.95 32.88
N ILE A 65 -25.62 2.50 31.94
CA ILE A 65 -24.95 1.72 30.90
C ILE A 65 -23.71 1.01 31.48
N SER A 66 -23.43 -0.20 31.00
CA SER A 66 -22.21 -0.92 31.37
C SER A 66 -20.93 -0.21 30.90
N VAL A 67 -19.85 -0.35 31.66
CA VAL A 67 -18.53 0.16 31.28
C VAL A 67 -18.11 -0.33 29.89
N ALA A 68 -18.36 -1.60 29.55
CA ALA A 68 -18.07 -2.15 28.21
C ALA A 68 -18.78 -1.40 27.08
N VAL A 69 -20.06 -1.08 27.25
CA VAL A 69 -20.84 -0.32 26.26
C VAL A 69 -20.42 1.15 26.24
N LEU A 70 -20.03 1.74 27.38
CA LEU A 70 -19.46 3.09 27.41
C LEU A 70 -18.15 3.17 26.63
N ILE A 71 -17.27 2.18 26.77
CA ILE A 71 -16.03 2.07 25.97
C ILE A 71 -16.37 1.97 24.48
N LEU A 72 -17.35 1.14 24.11
CA LEU A 72 -17.79 1.01 22.73
C LEU A 72 -18.30 2.34 22.16
N HIS A 73 -19.20 3.04 22.88
CA HIS A 73 -19.72 4.34 22.45
C HIS A 73 -18.61 5.40 22.37
N PHE A 74 -17.67 5.40 23.32
CA PHE A 74 -16.53 6.30 23.28
C PHE A 74 -15.68 6.06 22.02
N GLY A 75 -15.43 4.80 21.67
CA GLY A 75 -14.75 4.46 20.42
C GLY A 75 -15.46 4.99 19.18
N VAL A 76 -16.80 4.90 19.11
CA VAL A 76 -17.60 5.52 18.02
C VAL A 76 -17.39 7.04 17.97
N LEU A 77 -17.43 7.72 19.12
CA LEU A 77 -17.22 9.17 19.18
C LEU A 77 -15.80 9.57 18.74
N VAL A 78 -14.79 8.77 19.09
CA VAL A 78 -13.40 8.96 18.65
C VAL A 78 -13.28 8.80 17.13
N VAL A 79 -13.97 7.81 16.53
CA VAL A 79 -14.04 7.66 15.07
C VAL A 79 -14.69 8.87 14.41
N VAL A 80 -15.83 9.35 14.94
CA VAL A 80 -16.51 10.54 14.42
C VAL A 80 -15.61 11.77 14.50
N GLY A 81 -14.90 11.96 15.63
CA GLY A 81 -13.89 13.01 15.77
C GLY A 81 -12.77 12.90 14.74
N GLY A 82 -12.31 11.68 14.45
CA GLY A 82 -11.34 11.41 13.39
C GLY A 82 -11.86 11.75 11.99
N VAL A 83 -13.11 11.42 11.67
CA VAL A 83 -13.74 11.77 10.39
C VAL A 83 -13.83 13.30 10.23
N ILE A 84 -14.18 14.02 11.31
CA ILE A 84 -14.18 15.48 11.31
C ILE A 84 -12.76 16.01 11.12
N ALA A 85 -11.78 15.48 11.86
CA ALA A 85 -10.38 15.90 11.72
C ALA A 85 -9.86 15.70 10.28
N ARG A 86 -10.24 14.60 9.62
CA ARG A 86 -9.88 14.33 8.22
C ARG A 86 -10.29 15.45 7.26
N SER A 87 -11.35 16.22 7.53
CA SER A 87 -11.75 17.34 6.65
C SER A 87 -10.73 18.48 6.61
N PHE A 88 -9.81 18.55 7.58
CA PHE A 88 -8.67 19.47 7.59
C PHE A 88 -7.42 18.89 6.90
N GLY A 89 -7.53 17.68 6.35
CA GLY A 89 -6.53 17.03 5.52
C GLY A 89 -6.63 17.42 4.05
N TYR A 90 -5.78 16.82 3.23
CA TYR A 90 -5.85 16.95 1.78
C TYR A 90 -5.17 15.78 1.08
N VAL A 91 -5.48 15.64 -0.21
CA VAL A 91 -4.81 14.72 -1.13
C VAL A 91 -4.21 15.54 -2.27
N ALA A 92 -2.94 15.32 -2.54
CA ALA A 92 -2.23 15.88 -3.67
C ALA A 92 -1.53 14.78 -4.47
N THR A 93 -1.25 15.03 -5.74
CA THR A 93 -0.56 14.08 -6.62
C THR A 93 0.48 14.77 -7.48
N VAL A 94 1.54 14.04 -7.81
CA VAL A 94 2.58 14.50 -8.74
C VAL A 94 3.21 13.30 -9.45
N ASN A 95 3.60 13.46 -10.71
CA ASN A 95 4.44 12.50 -11.43
C ASN A 95 5.85 13.06 -11.49
N ILE A 96 6.83 12.24 -11.12
CA ILE A 96 8.23 12.65 -11.06
C ILE A 96 9.05 11.61 -11.83
N TYR A 97 9.98 12.07 -12.66
CA TYR A 97 10.91 11.19 -13.36
C TYR A 97 12.04 10.76 -12.42
N GLU A 98 12.55 9.54 -12.58
CA GLU A 98 13.69 9.07 -11.80
C GLU A 98 14.90 10.02 -11.97
N GLY A 99 15.53 10.39 -10.85
CA GLY A 99 16.66 11.33 -10.81
C GLY A 99 16.27 12.81 -10.84
N THR A 100 14.98 13.14 -10.93
CA THR A 100 14.50 14.53 -10.99
C THR A 100 13.85 14.98 -9.69
N THR A 101 13.73 16.31 -9.53
CA THR A 101 13.19 16.98 -8.34
C THR A 101 12.01 17.87 -8.72
N VAL A 102 11.01 17.94 -7.82
CA VAL A 102 9.86 18.85 -7.90
C VAL A 102 9.64 19.54 -6.56
N ASP A 103 9.07 20.74 -6.56
CA ASP A 103 8.72 21.51 -5.35
C ASP A 103 7.22 21.81 -5.24
N ARG A 104 6.44 21.40 -6.25
CA ARG A 104 4.99 21.60 -6.33
C ARG A 104 4.24 20.30 -6.52
N VAL A 105 3.02 20.25 -6.00
CA VAL A 105 2.10 19.12 -6.11
C VAL A 105 0.69 19.62 -6.44
N TYR A 106 -0.04 18.84 -7.23
CA TYR A 106 -1.41 19.18 -7.59
C TYR A 106 -2.38 18.80 -6.48
N ARG A 107 -3.06 19.78 -5.86
CA ARG A 107 -4.09 19.53 -4.84
C ARG A 107 -5.46 19.41 -5.47
N TRP A 108 -6.10 18.26 -5.26
CA TRP A 108 -7.42 17.96 -5.84
C TRP A 108 -8.56 18.77 -5.26
N ASP A 109 -8.46 19.19 -4.01
CA ASP A 109 -9.48 19.99 -3.33
C ASP A 109 -9.43 21.48 -3.69
N LEU A 110 -8.27 21.96 -4.15
CA LEU A 110 -8.06 23.33 -4.61
C LEU A 110 -7.98 23.43 -6.15
N GLU A 111 -7.97 22.29 -6.82
CA GLU A 111 -7.80 22.12 -8.27
C GLU A 111 -6.59 22.88 -8.86
N LYS A 112 -5.49 22.96 -8.11
CA LYS A 112 -4.29 23.71 -8.52
C LYS A 112 -3.00 23.15 -7.95
N ASP A 113 -1.89 23.46 -8.61
CA ASP A 113 -0.56 23.20 -8.09
C ASP A 113 -0.23 24.13 -6.92
N VAL A 114 0.22 23.55 -5.80
CA VAL A 114 0.67 24.28 -4.61
C VAL A 114 2.09 23.88 -4.25
N PRO A 115 2.87 24.77 -3.59
CA PRO A 115 4.16 24.39 -3.04
C PRO A 115 4.03 23.25 -2.01
N LEU A 116 4.88 22.24 -2.11
CA LEU A 116 4.98 21.14 -1.14
C LEU A 116 5.62 21.62 0.18
N GLY A 117 6.41 22.69 0.13
CA GLY A 117 7.22 23.18 1.26
C GLY A 117 8.55 22.43 1.45
N ALA A 118 8.91 21.60 0.47
CA ALA A 118 10.21 20.96 0.32
C ALA A 118 10.37 20.54 -1.17
N GLU A 119 11.61 20.33 -1.57
CA GLU A 119 11.98 19.70 -2.83
C GLU A 119 11.90 18.18 -2.66
N LEU A 120 11.09 17.51 -3.48
CA LEU A 120 10.91 16.06 -3.51
C LEU A 120 11.62 15.48 -4.73
N THR A 121 12.51 14.54 -4.49
CA THR A 121 13.29 13.83 -5.52
C THR A 121 12.91 12.36 -5.52
N ILE A 122 12.74 11.77 -6.71
CA ILE A 122 12.82 10.32 -6.88
C ILE A 122 14.26 9.95 -7.11
N GLN A 123 14.90 9.28 -6.16
CA GLN A 123 16.27 8.82 -6.30
C GLN A 123 16.34 7.58 -7.20
N ARG A 124 15.45 6.61 -6.96
CA ARG A 124 15.44 5.34 -7.67
C ARG A 124 14.06 4.71 -7.67
N ILE A 125 13.69 4.10 -8.78
CA ILE A 125 12.53 3.23 -8.93
C ILE A 125 13.04 1.80 -9.00
N ASN A 126 12.74 1.03 -7.97
CA ASN A 126 13.26 -0.31 -7.81
C ASN A 126 12.20 -1.36 -8.09
N ARG A 127 12.62 -2.46 -8.73
CA ARG A 127 11.77 -3.59 -9.09
C ARG A 127 12.47 -4.88 -8.69
N GLU A 128 11.71 -5.78 -8.08
CA GLU A 128 12.13 -7.14 -7.81
C GLU A 128 11.13 -8.09 -8.46
N TYR A 129 11.63 -9.06 -9.22
CA TYR A 129 10.82 -10.08 -9.89
C TYR A 129 10.90 -11.41 -9.14
N TYR A 130 9.84 -12.22 -9.24
CA TYR A 130 9.93 -13.62 -8.85
C TYR A 130 10.92 -14.37 -9.76
N PRO A 131 11.53 -15.49 -9.30
CA PRO A 131 12.36 -16.35 -10.13
C PRO A 131 11.70 -16.66 -11.48
N ILE A 132 12.37 -16.24 -12.56
CA ILE A 132 11.80 -16.23 -13.91
C ILE A 132 12.12 -17.56 -14.59
N PRO A 133 11.13 -18.32 -15.06
CA PRO A 133 11.37 -19.48 -15.90
C PRO A 133 12.07 -19.09 -17.19
N VAL A 134 13.25 -19.65 -17.43
CA VAL A 134 14.10 -19.42 -18.60
C VAL A 134 14.45 -20.74 -19.27
N ARG A 135 14.65 -20.68 -20.59
CA ARG A 135 15.24 -21.74 -21.40
C ARG A 135 16.61 -21.29 -21.88
N VAL A 136 17.65 -21.99 -21.44
CA VAL A 136 19.05 -21.68 -21.76
C VAL A 136 19.56 -22.72 -22.74
N GLY A 137 19.88 -22.27 -23.95
CA GLY A 137 20.56 -23.08 -24.95
C GLY A 137 22.06 -23.08 -24.68
N VAL A 138 22.66 -24.27 -24.67
CA VAL A 138 24.11 -24.45 -24.58
C VAL A 138 24.65 -24.72 -25.98
N LEU A 139 25.70 -24.00 -26.35
CA LEU A 139 26.39 -24.13 -27.63
C LEU A 139 27.80 -24.68 -27.39
N ARG A 140 28.30 -25.51 -28.30
CA ARG A 140 29.72 -25.86 -28.41
C ARG A 140 30.14 -25.71 -29.86
N GLY A 141 31.21 -24.95 -30.10
CA GLY A 141 31.65 -24.62 -31.46
C GLY A 141 30.53 -24.00 -32.31
N GLY A 142 29.66 -23.19 -31.70
CA GLY A 142 28.52 -22.55 -32.36
C GLY A 142 27.30 -23.47 -32.63
N THR A 143 27.41 -24.77 -32.38
CA THR A 143 26.31 -25.73 -32.56
C THR A 143 25.58 -25.97 -31.24
N LYS A 144 24.25 -26.12 -31.29
CA LYS A 144 23.45 -26.45 -30.11
C LYS A 144 23.83 -27.84 -29.58
N GLU A 145 24.24 -27.89 -28.31
CA GLU A 145 24.56 -29.13 -27.60
C GLU A 145 23.44 -29.53 -26.63
N ALA A 146 22.90 -28.57 -25.87
CA ALA A 146 21.88 -28.84 -24.87
C ALA A 146 20.87 -27.69 -24.75
N LEU A 147 19.77 -27.96 -24.05
CA LEU A 147 18.74 -26.99 -23.74
C LEU A 147 18.18 -27.28 -22.35
N HIS A 148 18.33 -26.33 -21.44
CA HIS A 148 17.88 -26.46 -20.06
C HIS A 148 16.72 -25.51 -19.79
N THR A 149 15.71 -26.00 -19.06
CA THR A 149 14.62 -25.19 -18.54
C THR A 149 14.79 -25.12 -17.02
N LEU A 150 14.88 -23.91 -16.48
CA LEU A 150 15.11 -23.64 -15.07
C LEU A 150 14.55 -22.26 -14.71
N LYS A 151 14.59 -21.88 -13.44
CA LYS A 151 14.30 -20.51 -13.00
C LYS A 151 15.59 -19.73 -12.73
N THR A 152 15.55 -18.41 -12.86
CA THR A 152 16.63 -17.56 -12.32
C THR A 152 16.83 -17.84 -10.83
N GLY A 153 18.08 -17.94 -10.40
CA GLY A 153 18.52 -18.43 -9.10
C GLY A 153 18.94 -19.90 -9.10
N GLU A 154 18.43 -20.73 -10.01
CA GLU A 154 18.74 -22.16 -10.11
C GLU A 154 19.98 -22.43 -10.97
N SER A 155 20.44 -23.69 -10.98
CA SER A 155 21.63 -24.11 -11.72
C SER A 155 21.41 -25.43 -12.45
N PHE A 156 22.15 -25.64 -13.53
CA PHE A 156 22.22 -26.92 -14.25
C PHE A 156 23.68 -27.33 -14.45
N THR A 157 23.91 -28.61 -14.69
CA THR A 157 25.26 -29.14 -14.95
C THR A 157 25.46 -29.35 -16.45
N GLN A 158 26.62 -28.94 -16.96
CA GLN A 158 27.08 -29.23 -18.32
C GLN A 158 28.53 -29.72 -18.25
N GLY A 159 28.77 -30.99 -18.57
CA GLY A 159 30.08 -31.61 -18.40
C GLY A 159 30.55 -31.53 -16.94
N SER A 160 31.75 -30.97 -16.71
CA SER A 160 32.30 -30.76 -15.37
C SER A 160 31.91 -29.41 -14.74
N TYR A 161 31.04 -28.64 -15.39
CA TYR A 161 30.71 -27.27 -14.98
C TYR A 161 29.28 -27.19 -14.45
N LEU A 162 29.11 -26.42 -13.38
CA LEU A 162 27.82 -26.01 -12.87
C LEU A 162 27.55 -24.59 -13.35
N VAL A 163 26.43 -24.38 -14.03
CA VAL A 163 26.03 -23.09 -14.59
C VAL A 163 24.81 -22.60 -13.83
N ARG A 164 24.92 -21.45 -13.18
CA ARG A 164 23.82 -20.79 -12.48
C ARG A 164 23.23 -19.70 -13.36
N ALA A 165 21.91 -19.71 -13.53
CA ALA A 165 21.18 -18.58 -14.12
C ALA A 165 20.94 -17.54 -13.04
N ASP A 166 21.71 -16.46 -12.99
CA ASP A 166 21.67 -15.52 -11.86
C ASP A 166 20.44 -14.63 -11.92
N SER A 167 20.30 -13.87 -13.01
CA SER A 167 19.22 -12.88 -13.17
C SER A 167 18.99 -12.57 -14.66
N LEU A 168 17.74 -12.28 -15.01
CA LEU A 168 17.37 -11.77 -16.33
C LEU A 168 17.12 -10.27 -16.24
N GLU A 169 17.86 -9.49 -17.03
CA GLU A 169 17.74 -8.04 -17.05
C GLU A 169 16.66 -7.58 -18.01
N PHE A 170 15.91 -6.54 -17.62
CA PHE A 170 14.88 -5.90 -18.45
C PHE A 170 15.15 -4.40 -18.58
N PRO A 171 14.85 -3.79 -19.74
CA PRO A 171 14.18 -4.38 -20.91
C PRO A 171 15.14 -5.09 -21.90
N SER A 172 16.44 -5.22 -21.59
CA SER A 172 17.45 -5.76 -22.51
C SER A 172 17.33 -7.26 -22.78
N GLU A 173 16.58 -8.01 -21.95
CA GLU A 173 16.40 -9.46 -22.05
C GLU A 173 17.73 -10.24 -21.99
N VAL A 174 18.67 -9.73 -21.19
CA VAL A 174 20.01 -10.31 -21.03
C VAL A 174 20.06 -11.20 -19.79
N LEU A 175 20.27 -12.50 -19.98
CA LEU A 175 20.43 -13.45 -18.88
C LEU A 175 21.90 -13.48 -18.43
N LYS A 176 22.13 -13.14 -17.17
CA LYS A 176 23.43 -13.29 -16.50
C LYS A 176 23.61 -14.69 -15.95
N LEU A 177 24.79 -15.25 -16.17
CA LEU A 177 25.15 -16.61 -15.83
C LEU A 177 26.49 -16.63 -15.11
N SER A 178 26.59 -17.44 -14.06
CA SER A 178 27.84 -17.73 -13.36
C SER A 178 28.23 -19.19 -13.56
N VAL A 179 29.50 -19.44 -13.87
CA VAL A 179 30.00 -20.79 -14.14
C VAL A 179 30.98 -21.20 -13.05
N TYR A 180 30.77 -22.41 -12.53
CA TYR A 180 31.59 -23.01 -11.49
C TYR A 180 32.19 -24.31 -11.97
N GLN A 181 33.41 -24.62 -11.52
CA GLN A 181 34.06 -25.90 -11.71
C GLN A 181 34.54 -26.39 -10.35
N GLN A 182 34.19 -27.63 -9.96
CA GLN A 182 34.54 -28.20 -8.65
C GLN A 182 34.15 -27.29 -7.46
N GLY A 183 33.01 -26.58 -7.57
CA GLY A 183 32.51 -25.68 -6.52
C GLY A 183 33.15 -24.28 -6.49
N ARG A 184 34.15 -23.99 -7.32
CA ARG A 184 34.78 -22.67 -7.42
C ARG A 184 34.23 -21.89 -8.61
N LEU A 185 33.92 -20.62 -8.43
CA LEU A 185 33.56 -19.70 -9.52
C LEU A 185 34.77 -19.54 -10.45
N ILE A 186 34.60 -19.88 -11.72
CA ILE A 186 35.65 -19.70 -12.75
C ILE A 186 35.41 -18.48 -13.63
N GLY A 187 34.19 -17.94 -13.65
CA GLY A 187 33.84 -16.70 -14.32
C GLY A 187 32.34 -16.55 -14.51
N SER A 188 31.94 -15.46 -15.15
CA SER A 188 30.56 -15.12 -15.46
C SER A 188 30.42 -14.72 -16.91
N CYS A 189 29.25 -14.92 -17.49
CA CYS A 189 28.93 -14.44 -18.81
C CYS A 189 27.49 -13.98 -18.88
N ASP A 190 27.12 -13.34 -19.99
CA ASP A 190 25.73 -13.04 -20.30
C ASP A 190 25.36 -13.53 -21.70
N THR A 191 24.07 -13.49 -22.01
CA THR A 191 23.56 -13.90 -23.32
C THR A 191 23.68 -12.81 -24.40
N ALA A 192 24.24 -11.65 -24.08
CA ALA A 192 24.54 -10.57 -25.02
C ALA A 192 26.00 -10.62 -25.54
N GLY A 193 26.85 -11.46 -24.93
CA GLY A 193 28.22 -11.71 -25.37
C GLY A 193 29.30 -11.22 -24.40
N THR A 194 28.95 -10.61 -23.27
CA THR A 194 29.92 -10.28 -22.22
C THR A 194 30.36 -11.57 -21.54
N SER A 195 31.67 -11.76 -21.37
CA SER A 195 32.21 -12.95 -20.69
C SER A 195 33.52 -12.63 -19.98
N SER A 196 33.65 -13.14 -18.76
CA SER A 196 34.90 -13.21 -17.99
C SER A 196 35.42 -14.64 -17.85
N LEU A 197 34.86 -15.58 -18.63
CA LEU A 197 35.26 -16.98 -18.61
C LEU A 197 36.63 -17.18 -19.28
N PRO A 198 37.38 -18.24 -18.91
CA PRO A 198 38.63 -18.60 -19.57
C PRO A 198 38.49 -18.77 -21.09
N ALA A 199 39.53 -18.44 -21.84
CA ALA A 199 39.51 -18.48 -23.32
C ALA A 199 39.30 -19.89 -23.90
N ASP A 200 39.68 -20.92 -23.15
CA ASP A 200 39.50 -22.34 -23.47
C ASP A 200 38.14 -22.90 -23.02
N PHE A 201 37.27 -22.07 -22.42
CA PHE A 201 35.95 -22.50 -21.99
C PHE A 201 35.11 -22.98 -23.20
N PRO A 202 34.63 -24.24 -23.20
CA PRO A 202 34.15 -24.87 -24.44
C PRO A 202 32.69 -24.53 -24.79
N TYR A 203 31.97 -23.83 -23.91
CA TYR A 203 30.54 -23.60 -24.05
C TYR A 203 30.17 -22.13 -24.28
N GLY A 204 29.15 -21.90 -25.09
CA GLY A 204 28.42 -20.63 -25.18
C GLY A 204 27.00 -20.79 -24.66
N PHE A 205 26.37 -19.69 -24.25
CA PHE A 205 25.01 -19.70 -23.73
C PHE A 205 24.12 -18.72 -24.48
N LYS A 206 22.87 -19.12 -24.73
CA LYS A 206 21.87 -18.30 -25.38
C LYS A 206 20.54 -18.38 -24.64
N LEU A 207 19.90 -17.24 -24.40
CA LEU A 207 18.52 -17.20 -23.94
C LEU A 207 17.62 -17.61 -25.10
N VAL A 208 16.94 -18.75 -24.97
CA VAL A 208 16.08 -19.32 -26.02
C VAL A 208 14.63 -18.89 -25.82
N ALA A 209 14.17 -18.85 -24.58
CA ALA A 209 12.84 -18.36 -24.21
C ALA A 209 12.82 -18.00 -22.73
N PHE A 210 11.86 -17.17 -22.33
CA PHE A 210 11.53 -16.91 -20.94
C PHE A 210 10.03 -16.70 -20.80
N GLN A 211 9.50 -16.85 -19.58
CA GLN A 211 8.14 -16.44 -19.27
C GLN A 211 8.11 -14.98 -18.82
N ASN A 212 7.00 -14.28 -19.11
CA ASN A 212 6.82 -12.89 -18.70
C ASN A 212 7.11 -12.73 -17.20
N PRO A 213 7.97 -11.78 -16.82
CA PRO A 213 8.38 -11.61 -15.44
C PRO A 213 7.20 -11.15 -14.58
N VAL A 214 7.01 -11.80 -13.43
CA VAL A 214 5.99 -11.40 -12.45
C VAL A 214 6.65 -10.55 -11.39
N LEU A 215 6.16 -9.32 -11.22
CA LEU A 215 6.67 -8.37 -10.23
C LEU A 215 6.37 -8.90 -8.83
N LYS A 216 7.42 -9.06 -8.02
CA LYS A 216 7.33 -9.45 -6.60
C LYS A 216 7.22 -8.22 -5.71
N ARG A 217 8.03 -7.20 -5.98
CA ARG A 217 8.09 -5.98 -5.18
C ARG A 217 8.42 -4.78 -6.05
N LEU A 218 7.83 -3.64 -5.69
CA LEU A 218 8.01 -2.35 -6.33
C LEU A 218 8.11 -1.30 -5.23
N TRP A 219 9.17 -0.51 -5.24
CA TRP A 219 9.35 0.58 -4.30
C TRP A 219 10.09 1.74 -4.94
N VAL A 220 9.87 2.93 -4.39
CA VAL A 220 10.46 4.17 -4.87
C VAL A 220 11.25 4.79 -3.74
N ASP A 221 12.54 5.03 -3.96
CA ASP A 221 13.40 5.74 -3.03
C ASP A 221 13.17 7.25 -3.21
N LEU A 222 12.71 7.89 -2.16
CA LEU A 222 12.37 9.31 -2.10
C LEU A 222 13.36 10.07 -1.23
N ALA A 223 13.69 11.29 -1.63
CA ALA A 223 14.45 12.23 -0.82
C ALA A 223 13.76 13.59 -0.80
N LEU A 224 13.85 14.25 0.36
CA LEU A 224 13.34 15.59 0.59
C LEU A 224 14.48 16.52 0.96
N SER A 225 14.55 17.68 0.31
CA SER A 225 15.47 18.77 0.65
C SER A 225 14.73 20.09 0.89
N ARG A 226 15.36 20.99 1.64
CA ARG A 226 14.96 22.40 1.77
C ARG A 226 16.20 23.25 1.61
N ASN A 227 16.16 24.24 0.71
CA ASN A 227 17.33 25.09 0.40
C ASN A 227 18.59 24.26 0.11
N SER A 228 18.43 23.18 -0.68
CA SER A 228 19.52 22.24 -1.02
C SER A 228 20.10 21.43 0.16
N ALA A 229 19.57 21.56 1.38
CA ALA A 229 19.95 20.72 2.52
C ALA A 229 19.01 19.51 2.61
N PRO A 230 19.52 18.27 2.76
CA PRO A 230 18.69 17.09 2.92
C PRO A 230 17.95 17.13 4.26
N VAL A 231 16.64 16.86 4.24
CA VAL A 231 15.77 16.90 5.42
C VAL A 231 15.27 15.50 5.79
N ALA A 232 14.95 14.67 4.80
CA ALA A 232 14.53 13.29 5.02
C ALA A 232 14.74 12.45 3.75
N ALA A 233 14.90 11.14 3.91
CA ALA A 233 14.91 10.19 2.80
C ALA A 233 14.34 8.85 3.27
N GLY A 234 13.78 8.08 2.34
CA GLY A 234 13.21 6.78 2.62
C GLY A 234 12.50 6.18 1.41
N ALA A 235 12.10 4.91 1.54
CA ALA A 235 11.36 4.21 0.49
C ALA A 235 9.85 4.36 0.68
N SER A 236 9.12 4.43 -0.43
CA SER A 236 7.67 4.28 -0.51
C SER A 236 7.31 3.01 -1.28
N GLU A 237 6.54 2.13 -0.64
CA GLU A 237 5.97 0.92 -1.25
C GLU A 237 4.44 1.02 -1.31
N VAL A 238 3.81 0.12 -2.07
CA VAL A 238 2.36 0.06 -2.27
C VAL A 238 1.57 0.14 -0.94
N ASN A 239 2.06 -0.53 0.10
CA ASN A 239 1.42 -0.58 1.42
C ASN A 239 2.24 0.05 2.55
N ALA A 240 3.40 0.63 2.24
CA ALA A 240 4.30 1.22 3.22
C ALA A 240 4.73 2.61 2.71
N PRO A 241 3.94 3.67 2.98
CA PRO A 241 4.27 5.00 2.53
C PRO A 241 5.50 5.54 3.25
N PHE A 242 6.29 6.35 2.55
CA PHE A 242 7.25 7.23 3.20
C PHE A 242 6.51 8.33 3.96
N VAL A 243 6.95 8.67 5.17
CA VAL A 243 6.26 9.62 6.06
C VAL A 243 7.20 10.74 6.47
N TRP A 244 6.76 11.98 6.30
CA TRP A 244 7.50 13.17 6.71
C TRP A 244 6.55 14.33 7.02
N ASP A 245 6.76 15.02 8.15
CA ASP A 245 6.00 16.21 8.57
C ASP A 245 4.47 16.02 8.56
N GLY A 246 4.00 14.84 8.97
CA GLY A 246 2.58 14.48 8.96
C GLY A 246 1.99 14.22 7.56
N LEU A 247 2.83 14.23 6.51
CA LEU A 247 2.50 13.83 5.15
C LEU A 247 2.89 12.38 4.90
N TYR A 248 2.05 11.70 4.13
CA TYR A 248 2.27 10.33 3.68
C TYR A 248 2.45 10.34 2.17
N PHE A 249 3.56 9.80 1.69
CA PHE A 249 3.91 9.73 0.28
C PHE A 249 3.70 8.29 -0.20
N TYR A 250 2.61 8.05 -0.92
CA TYR A 250 2.28 6.74 -1.49
C TYR A 250 2.74 6.68 -2.94
N SER A 251 3.47 5.63 -3.30
CA SER A 251 3.66 5.27 -4.70
C SER A 251 2.34 4.69 -5.25
N THR A 252 1.73 5.40 -6.19
CA THR A 252 0.44 5.00 -6.80
C THR A 252 0.60 4.43 -8.20
N GLN A 253 1.67 4.81 -8.90
CA GLN A 253 2.00 4.28 -10.21
C GLN A 253 3.50 4.32 -10.47
N VAL A 254 3.96 3.40 -11.30
CA VAL A 254 5.29 3.45 -11.91
C VAL A 254 5.11 3.15 -13.39
N GLY A 255 5.73 3.96 -14.23
CA GLY A 255 5.62 3.85 -15.67
C GLY A 255 6.92 4.22 -16.38
N VAL A 256 6.85 4.14 -17.70
CA VAL A 256 7.89 4.61 -18.61
C VAL A 256 7.17 5.43 -19.67
N ASP A 257 7.70 6.60 -20.00
CA ASP A 257 7.13 7.45 -21.03
C ASP A 257 7.45 6.97 -22.45
N LYS A 258 7.06 7.74 -23.47
CA LYS A 258 7.27 7.39 -24.89
C LYS A 258 8.75 7.37 -25.30
N VAL A 259 9.63 8.03 -24.55
CA VAL A 259 11.07 8.11 -24.85
C VAL A 259 11.91 7.18 -23.97
N GLY A 260 11.27 6.36 -23.13
CA GLY A 260 11.95 5.37 -22.30
C GLY A 260 12.33 5.86 -20.91
N MET A 261 11.90 7.06 -20.49
CA MET A 261 12.24 7.62 -19.18
C MET A 261 11.30 7.07 -18.10
N PRO A 262 11.85 6.43 -17.04
CA PRO A 262 11.04 5.90 -15.95
C PRO A 262 10.52 7.04 -15.06
N PHE A 263 9.27 6.92 -14.61
CA PHE A 263 8.64 7.86 -13.69
C PHE A 263 7.80 7.12 -12.65
N ALA A 264 7.55 7.78 -11.51
CA ALA A 264 6.56 7.33 -10.55
C ALA A 264 5.56 8.44 -10.23
N GLY A 265 4.31 8.04 -10.03
CA GLY A 265 3.28 8.90 -9.47
C GLY A 265 3.26 8.74 -7.95
N ILE A 266 3.34 9.88 -7.28
CA ILE A 266 3.33 9.99 -5.83
C ILE A 266 2.05 10.70 -5.41
N GLN A 267 1.28 10.05 -4.54
CA GLN A 267 0.17 10.68 -3.84
C GLN A 267 0.63 11.13 -2.46
N VAL A 268 0.57 12.44 -2.23
CA VAL A 268 0.89 13.08 -0.96
C VAL A 268 -0.41 13.30 -0.19
N VAL A 269 -0.52 12.68 0.99
CA VAL A 269 -1.73 12.75 1.80
C VAL A 269 -1.41 13.36 3.15
N ARG A 270 -2.17 14.39 3.53
CA ARG A 270 -2.28 14.84 4.92
C ARG A 270 -3.59 14.34 5.49
N ASP A 271 -3.55 13.43 6.47
CA ASP A 271 -4.75 12.92 7.13
C ASP A 271 -4.58 13.00 8.66
N PRO A 272 -4.95 14.15 9.27
CA PRO A 272 -4.87 14.30 10.73
C PRO A 272 -5.94 13.47 11.47
N GLY A 273 -6.95 12.96 10.75
CA GLY A 273 -8.01 12.13 11.32
C GLY A 273 -7.63 10.65 11.45
N ARG A 274 -6.67 10.20 10.64
CA ARG A 274 -6.21 8.80 10.61
C ARG A 274 -5.93 8.21 12.00
N PRO A 275 -5.13 8.84 12.89
CA PRO A 275 -4.83 8.25 14.19
C PRO A 275 -6.06 8.07 15.06
N CYS A 276 -6.97 9.04 15.04
CA CYS A 276 -8.23 8.99 15.78
C CYS A 276 -9.11 7.84 15.28
N VAL A 277 -9.28 7.67 13.96
CA VAL A 277 -10.12 6.60 13.40
C VAL A 277 -9.61 5.22 13.84
N PHE A 278 -8.31 4.95 13.69
CA PHE A 278 -7.73 3.66 14.09
C PHE A 278 -7.79 3.43 15.60
N SER A 279 -7.54 4.47 16.40
CA SER A 279 -7.68 4.38 17.85
C SER A 279 -9.13 4.09 18.27
N GLY A 280 -10.09 4.74 17.61
CA GLY A 280 -11.52 4.49 17.83
C GLY A 280 -11.91 3.06 17.50
N PHE A 281 -11.40 2.47 16.40
CA PHE A 281 -11.59 1.06 16.08
C PHE A 281 -11.03 0.13 17.16
N ALA A 282 -9.83 0.38 17.66
CA ALA A 282 -9.24 -0.41 18.74
C ALA A 282 -10.08 -0.33 20.03
N ILE A 283 -10.53 0.88 20.41
CA ILE A 283 -11.39 1.12 21.57
C ILE A 283 -12.74 0.39 21.41
N MET A 284 -13.38 0.47 20.24
CA MET A 284 -14.63 -0.25 19.98
C MET A 284 -14.45 -1.76 20.06
N GLY A 285 -13.35 -2.30 19.50
CA GLY A 285 -13.00 -3.71 19.59
C GLY A 285 -12.87 -4.17 21.05
N LEU A 286 -12.16 -3.40 21.88
CA LEU A 286 -12.06 -3.65 23.30
C LEU A 286 -13.43 -3.64 24.00
N GLY A 287 -14.26 -2.62 23.73
CA GLY A 287 -15.62 -2.52 24.28
C GLY A 287 -16.49 -3.72 23.91
N ALA A 288 -16.38 -4.20 22.66
CA ALA A 288 -17.08 -5.39 22.19
C ALA A 288 -16.60 -6.66 22.91
N ILE A 289 -15.29 -6.89 23.01
CA ILE A 289 -14.69 -8.03 23.72
C ILE A 289 -15.16 -8.07 25.18
N LEU A 290 -15.10 -6.93 25.89
CA LEU A 290 -15.55 -6.83 27.28
C LEU A 290 -17.06 -7.11 27.43
N SER A 291 -17.87 -6.66 26.47
CA SER A 291 -19.31 -6.92 26.45
C SER A 291 -19.62 -8.41 26.30
N PHE A 292 -18.92 -9.09 25.38
CA PHE A 292 -19.03 -10.53 25.20
C PHE A 292 -18.53 -11.30 26.43
N ALA A 293 -17.33 -11.00 26.94
CA ALA A 293 -16.77 -11.65 28.11
C ALA A 293 -17.70 -11.54 29.33
N ARG A 294 -18.27 -10.36 29.57
CA ARG A 294 -19.25 -10.17 30.66
C ARG A 294 -20.49 -11.04 30.49
N ARG A 295 -20.96 -11.24 29.25
CA ARG A 295 -22.13 -12.09 28.97
C ARG A 295 -21.83 -13.56 29.23
N PHE A 296 -20.66 -14.04 28.83
CA PHE A 296 -20.22 -15.42 29.08
C PHE A 296 -20.03 -15.70 30.58
N LEU A 297 -19.31 -14.84 31.29
CA LEU A 297 -19.09 -15.00 32.75
C LEU A 297 -20.39 -14.99 33.56
N ARG A 298 -21.39 -14.17 33.14
CA ARG A 298 -22.73 -14.19 33.76
C ARG A 298 -23.48 -15.49 33.53
N ASN A 299 -23.31 -16.12 32.37
CA ASN A 299 -23.97 -17.39 32.04
C ASN A 299 -23.32 -18.57 32.79
N GLU A 300 -22.03 -18.49 33.12
CA GLU A 300 -21.36 -19.50 33.94
C GLU A 300 -21.67 -19.36 35.43
N ALA A 301 -21.76 -18.14 35.96
CA ALA A 301 -22.14 -17.91 37.36
C ALA A 301 -23.63 -18.15 37.68
N GLY A 302 -24.44 -18.39 36.66
CA GLY A 302 -25.87 -18.73 36.78
C GLY A 302 -26.17 -20.22 36.58
N LYS A 303 -25.14 -21.06 36.40
CA LYS A 303 -25.19 -22.52 36.49
C LYS A 303 -24.66 -22.95 37.85
#